data_AF-A0A1C6J8C7-F1
#
_entry.id   AF-A0A1C6J8C7-F1
#
_cell.length_a   1.000
_cell.length_b   1.000
_cell.length_c   1.000
_cell.angle_alpha   90.00
_cell.angle_beta   90.00
_cell.angle_gamma   90.00
#
_symmetry.space_group_name_H-M   'P 1'
#
loop_
_entity.id
_entity.type
_entity.pdbx_description
1 polymer ?
#
loop_
_entity_poly.entity_id
_entity_poly.type
_entity_poly.pdbx_seq_one_letter_code
_entity_poly.pdbx_strand_id
1 'polypeptide(L)'
;MLKVISLKKLMLCTGCLLGAALLLWGAVFGLQNMHHAFFARDFTPEEAEMSSTEGPKVDWHLKVDLDAHTLEVWHGGECIKTYPVSGGARESPSPIGTFKVVDKGNWGEGFGGAWLGINVPWGKYGIHGTVEPWFVGKSNASHGCIRMKNQDVRELYKIVPYGAWVTIKHDNPPFRLMRNGDVGSDVQKVQLMLEDLGYQPGGTDGRFGSYLERTVRQFQKDQQIYASGKVDEETYARLKSCVDAIGREAPE
;
A
#
# COMPACT_ATOMS: atom_id res chain seq x y z
N MET A 1 12.55 55.64 6.84
CA MET A 1 12.33 54.32 6.21
C MET A 1 12.23 53.31 7.36
N LEU A 2 11.05 53.00 7.92
CA LEU A 2 10.14 51.86 7.57
C LEU A 2 10.90 50.57 7.26
N LYS A 3 10.67 49.38 7.83
CA LYS A 3 9.53 48.76 8.57
C LYS A 3 10.10 47.59 9.41
N VAL A 4 9.80 47.49 10.71
CA VAL A 4 8.72 46.66 11.33
C VAL A 4 8.82 45.15 11.01
N ILE A 5 9.35 44.37 11.96
CA ILE A 5 9.15 42.92 12.07
C ILE A 5 8.00 42.71 13.06
N SER A 6 6.91 42.11 12.59
CA SER A 6 5.67 41.91 13.35
C SER A 6 5.69 40.56 14.07
N LEU A 7 5.75 40.58 15.41
CA LEU A 7 5.35 39.48 16.29
C LEU A 7 3.81 39.45 16.42
N LYS A 8 3.22 38.24 16.35
CA LYS A 8 1.90 37.77 16.87
C LYS A 8 1.61 36.45 16.13
N LYS A 9 1.33 35.28 16.71
CA LYS A 9 0.57 34.91 17.92
C LYS A 9 1.12 33.59 18.48
N LEU A 10 1.38 33.54 19.78
CA LEU A 10 1.41 32.30 20.57
C LEU A 10 0.33 32.47 21.64
N MET A 11 -0.81 31.78 21.49
CA MET A 11 -1.84 31.73 22.52
C MET A 11 -1.52 30.55 23.45
N LEU A 12 -0.99 30.85 24.64
CA LEU A 12 -1.10 29.96 25.78
C LEU A 12 -2.46 30.18 26.44
N CYS A 13 -3.28 29.14 26.48
CA CYS A 13 -4.38 29.04 27.43
C CYS A 13 -3.81 28.57 28.77
N THR A 14 -3.81 29.48 29.75
CA THR A 14 -3.63 29.16 31.17
C THR A 14 -4.98 28.86 31.82
N GLY A 15 -5.02 27.79 32.63
CA GLY A 15 -5.97 27.68 33.74
C GLY A 15 -6.90 26.47 33.68
N CYS A 16 -6.56 25.41 34.42
CA CYS A 16 -7.40 24.99 35.55
C CYS A 16 -6.61 24.08 36.49
N LEU A 17 -6.83 24.34 37.77
CA LEU A 17 -6.12 23.88 38.94
C LEU A 17 -6.78 22.64 39.55
N LEU A 18 -5.94 21.86 40.24
CA LEU A 18 -6.18 21.12 41.50
C LEU A 18 -7.11 19.90 41.50
N GLY A 19 -6.58 18.80 42.07
CA GLY A 19 -7.40 17.71 42.59
C GLY A 19 -6.65 16.39 42.81
N ALA A 20 -5.64 16.36 43.68
CA ALA A 20 -5.12 15.12 44.24
C ALA A 20 -5.95 14.71 45.47
N ALA A 21 -6.42 13.47 45.53
CA ALA A 21 -6.91 12.84 46.76
C ALA A 21 -6.70 11.33 46.72
N LEU A 22 -5.80 10.85 47.59
CA LEU A 22 -5.73 9.47 48.06
C LEU A 22 -6.98 9.14 48.90
N LEU A 23 -7.40 7.86 48.93
CA LEU A 23 -7.50 7.03 50.15
C LEU A 23 -8.19 5.68 49.87
N LEU A 24 -7.43 4.63 50.14
CA LEU A 24 -7.76 3.32 50.73
C LEU A 24 -9.23 3.04 51.05
N TRP A 25 -9.75 1.91 50.56
CA TRP A 25 -10.50 1.01 51.44
C TRP A 25 -10.40 -0.46 51.00
N GLY A 26 -9.75 -1.27 51.82
CA GLY A 26 -9.81 -2.72 51.78
C GLY A 26 -10.71 -3.26 52.88
N ALA A 27 -11.21 -4.46 52.61
CA ALA A 27 -11.71 -5.49 53.53
C ALA A 27 -13.08 -5.32 54.19
N VAL A 28 -14.03 -6.16 53.74
CA VAL A 28 -14.82 -7.01 54.64
C VAL A 28 -14.88 -8.42 54.06
N PHE A 29 -14.30 -9.36 54.80
CA PHE A 29 -14.33 -10.82 54.63
C PHE A 29 -15.63 -11.42 55.22
N GLY A 30 -16.03 -12.60 54.73
CA GLY A 30 -16.90 -13.54 55.45
C GLY A 30 -17.62 -14.52 54.51
N LEU A 31 -16.97 -15.63 54.13
CA LEU A 31 -17.07 -16.98 54.71
C LEU A 31 -18.16 -17.86 54.08
N GLN A 32 -17.75 -18.87 53.31
CA GLN A 32 -18.15 -20.28 53.49
C GLN A 32 -17.28 -21.21 52.62
N ASN A 33 -16.57 -22.11 53.31
CA ASN A 33 -15.82 -23.25 52.76
C ASN A 33 -16.75 -24.24 52.06
N MET A 34 -16.27 -24.97 51.05
CA MET A 34 -16.06 -26.43 51.11
C MET A 34 -15.58 -26.99 49.75
N HIS A 35 -14.35 -27.50 49.76
CA HIS A 35 -13.77 -28.62 48.99
C HIS A 35 -14.37 -28.94 47.61
N HIS A 36 -13.61 -28.69 46.53
CA HIS A 36 -13.37 -29.65 45.44
C HIS A 36 -11.93 -29.46 44.96
N ALA A 37 -11.02 -30.27 45.49
CA ALA A 37 -9.70 -30.45 44.94
C ALA A 37 -9.84 -31.36 43.71
N PHE A 38 -9.71 -30.80 42.51
CA PHE A 38 -9.57 -31.57 41.29
C PHE A 38 -8.50 -30.91 40.42
N PHE A 39 -7.26 -31.40 40.59
CA PHE A 39 -6.09 -31.25 39.73
C PHE A 39 -5.97 -29.96 38.90
N ALA A 40 -5.43 -28.89 39.49
CA ALA A 40 -4.63 -27.95 38.71
C ALA A 40 -3.35 -28.70 38.29
N ARG A 41 -3.28 -29.14 37.03
CA ARG A 41 -1.99 -29.52 36.44
C ARG A 41 -1.24 -28.22 36.21
N ASP A 42 -0.12 -28.07 36.90
CA ASP A 42 0.88 -27.05 36.58
C ASP A 42 1.36 -27.31 35.15
N PHE A 43 0.91 -26.50 34.21
CA PHE A 43 1.44 -26.51 32.84
C PHE A 43 2.88 -25.99 32.89
N THR A 44 3.82 -26.80 32.42
CA THR A 44 5.22 -26.40 32.30
C THR A 44 5.35 -25.32 31.21
N PRO A 45 6.34 -24.41 31.30
CA PRO A 45 6.60 -23.41 30.26
C PRO A 45 6.83 -24.01 28.87
N GLU A 46 7.24 -25.29 28.81
CA GLU A 46 7.51 -26.04 27.58
C GLU A 46 6.22 -26.42 26.82
N GLU A 47 5.10 -26.65 27.50
CA GLU A 47 3.80 -26.92 26.86
C GLU A 47 3.12 -25.64 26.36
N ALA A 48 3.48 -24.47 26.92
CA ALA A 48 3.00 -23.16 26.46
C ALA A 48 3.66 -22.68 25.16
N GLU A 49 4.83 -23.22 24.79
CA GLU A 49 5.46 -22.92 23.49
C GLU A 49 4.96 -23.82 22.35
N MET A 50 4.29 -24.92 22.67
CA MET A 50 3.78 -25.88 21.68
C MET A 50 2.30 -25.65 21.30
N SER A 51 1.77 -24.46 21.62
CA SER A 51 0.43 -24.01 21.23
C SER A 51 0.49 -22.67 20.48
N SER A 52 1.36 -22.57 19.49
CA SER A 52 1.21 -21.59 18.41
C SER A 52 0.57 -22.29 17.22
N THR A 53 -0.76 -22.24 17.14
CA THR A 53 -1.48 -22.52 15.89
C THR A 53 -1.24 -21.35 14.92
N GLU A 54 -0.01 -21.17 14.46
CA GLU A 54 0.22 -20.44 13.22
C GLU A 54 -0.20 -21.38 12.09
N GLY A 55 -1.31 -21.03 11.41
CA GLY A 55 -1.62 -21.61 10.11
C GLY A 55 -0.41 -21.50 9.17
N PRO A 56 -0.34 -22.31 8.10
CA PRO A 56 0.87 -22.44 7.29
C PRO A 56 1.42 -21.06 6.91
N LYS A 57 2.60 -20.74 7.42
CA LYS A 57 3.34 -19.53 7.07
C LYS A 57 3.56 -19.58 5.57
N VAL A 58 2.80 -18.77 4.82
CA VAL A 58 2.88 -18.74 3.36
C VAL A 58 4.21 -18.10 3.00
N ASP A 59 5.23 -18.94 2.86
CA ASP A 59 6.60 -18.53 2.56
C ASP A 59 6.82 -18.39 1.05
N TRP A 60 5.81 -17.90 0.33
CA TRP A 60 5.86 -17.68 -1.12
C TRP A 60 5.81 -16.19 -1.40
N HIS A 61 6.80 -15.68 -2.12
CA HIS A 61 6.90 -14.26 -2.44
C HIS A 61 7.33 -14.05 -3.90
N LEU A 62 6.49 -13.37 -4.67
CA LEU A 62 6.79 -12.94 -6.03
C LEU A 62 7.29 -11.50 -5.98
N LYS A 63 8.49 -11.24 -6.47
CA LYS A 63 9.06 -9.90 -6.54
C LYS A 63 9.13 -9.46 -8.00
N VAL A 64 8.36 -8.44 -8.34
CA VAL A 64 8.28 -7.86 -9.68
C VAL A 64 9.07 -6.56 -9.71
N ASP A 65 10.04 -6.49 -10.60
CA ASP A 65 10.82 -5.29 -10.91
C ASP A 65 10.45 -4.83 -12.33
N LEU A 66 9.75 -3.69 -12.41
CA LEU A 66 9.26 -3.14 -13.68
C LEU A 66 10.32 -2.33 -14.44
N ASP A 67 11.40 -1.91 -13.79
CA ASP A 67 12.56 -1.31 -14.44
C ASP A 67 13.43 -2.39 -15.08
N ALA A 68 13.65 -3.51 -14.37
CA ALA A 68 14.43 -4.65 -14.83
C ALA A 68 13.63 -5.62 -15.72
N HIS A 69 12.30 -5.46 -15.77
CA HIS A 69 11.38 -6.35 -16.47
C HIS A 69 11.47 -7.82 -16.01
N THR A 70 11.59 -8.03 -14.70
CA THR A 70 11.70 -9.37 -14.10
C THR A 70 10.64 -9.65 -13.05
N LEU A 71 10.29 -10.93 -12.93
CA LEU A 71 9.55 -11.48 -11.80
C LEU A 71 10.35 -12.62 -11.21
N GLU A 72 10.77 -12.46 -9.97
CA GLU A 72 11.43 -13.50 -9.18
C GLU A 72 10.41 -14.23 -8.31
N VAL A 73 10.51 -15.55 -8.25
CA VAL A 73 9.72 -16.40 -7.36
C VAL A 73 10.61 -16.87 -6.22
N TRP A 74 10.25 -16.47 -5.01
CA TRP A 74 10.96 -16.82 -3.79
C TRP A 74 10.13 -17.80 -2.95
N HIS A 75 10.80 -18.83 -2.43
CA HIS A 75 10.23 -19.80 -1.49
C HIS A 75 11.33 -20.32 -0.55
N GLY A 76 11.08 -20.42 0.75
CA GLY A 76 12.12 -20.90 1.68
C GLY A 76 13.28 -19.91 1.88
N GLY A 77 13.10 -18.64 1.53
CA GLY A 77 14.20 -17.66 1.45
C GLY A 77 15.10 -17.79 0.22
N GLU A 78 14.82 -18.73 -0.69
CA GLU A 78 15.59 -18.93 -1.93
C GLU A 78 14.82 -18.42 -3.15
N CYS A 79 15.54 -17.80 -4.09
CA CYS A 79 14.99 -17.48 -5.41
C CYS A 79 15.02 -18.74 -6.29
N ILE A 80 13.85 -19.32 -6.55
CA ILE A 80 13.74 -20.60 -7.28
C ILE A 80 13.57 -20.40 -8.79
N LYS A 81 13.05 -19.24 -9.22
CA LYS A 81 12.81 -18.91 -10.63
C LYS A 81 12.87 -17.41 -10.87
N THR A 82 13.27 -17.03 -12.08
CA THR A 82 13.16 -15.66 -12.59
C THR A 82 12.55 -15.70 -13.98
N TYR A 83 11.55 -14.85 -14.22
CA TYR A 83 10.83 -14.75 -15.49
C TYR A 83 10.93 -13.35 -16.07
N PRO A 84 11.00 -13.20 -17.41
CA PRO A 84 10.80 -11.91 -18.05
C PRO A 84 9.32 -11.52 -17.95
N VAL A 85 9.06 -10.26 -17.60
CA VAL A 85 7.70 -9.71 -17.48
C VAL A 85 7.58 -8.32 -18.07
N SER A 86 6.36 -7.84 -18.23
CA SER A 86 6.06 -6.45 -18.61
C SER A 86 4.88 -5.92 -17.80
N GLY A 87 4.99 -4.68 -17.31
CA GLY A 87 3.92 -3.99 -16.61
C GLY A 87 3.08 -3.08 -17.50
N GLY A 88 2.37 -2.16 -16.84
CA GLY A 88 1.47 -1.18 -17.43
C GLY A 88 2.16 -0.04 -18.16
N ALA A 89 1.52 0.45 -19.21
CA ALA A 89 1.95 1.65 -19.94
C ALA A 89 1.89 2.90 -19.04
N ARG A 90 2.49 4.00 -19.50
CA ARG A 90 2.50 5.30 -18.80
C ARG A 90 1.10 5.75 -18.37
N GLU A 91 0.10 5.63 -19.23
CA GLU A 91 -1.26 6.09 -18.98
C GLU A 91 -2.10 5.08 -18.15
N SER A 92 -1.60 3.86 -17.98
CA SER A 92 -2.26 2.78 -17.23
C SER A 92 -1.23 1.98 -16.42
N PRO A 93 -0.57 2.63 -15.45
CA PRO A 93 0.57 2.04 -14.75
C PRO A 93 0.15 0.80 -13.95
N SER A 94 1.11 -0.10 -13.74
CA SER A 94 0.93 -1.20 -12.81
C SER A 94 0.88 -0.69 -11.37
N PRO A 95 0.13 -1.37 -10.49
CA PRO A 95 0.06 -1.00 -9.08
C PRO A 95 1.40 -1.28 -8.41
N ILE A 96 1.99 -0.27 -7.79
CA ILE A 96 3.21 -0.40 -6.96
C ILE A 96 2.78 -0.70 -5.53
N GLY A 97 3.50 -1.59 -4.87
CA GLY A 97 3.23 -1.99 -3.47
C GLY A 97 3.28 -3.49 -3.27
N THR A 98 2.77 -3.94 -2.12
CA THR A 98 2.72 -5.36 -1.74
C THR A 98 1.29 -5.85 -1.63
N PHE A 99 1.00 -6.93 -2.35
CA PHE A 99 -0.33 -7.53 -2.52
C PHE A 99 -0.27 -9.02 -2.21
N LYS A 100 -1.44 -9.66 -2.20
CA LYS A 100 -1.60 -11.12 -2.10
C LYS A 100 -2.29 -11.67 -3.33
N VAL A 101 -1.90 -12.87 -3.74
CA VAL A 101 -2.65 -13.68 -4.69
C VAL A 101 -3.96 -14.11 -4.04
N VAL A 102 -5.09 -13.61 -4.55
CA VAL A 102 -6.43 -13.88 -4.00
C VAL A 102 -7.36 -14.55 -4.99
N ASP A 103 -6.97 -14.61 -6.27
CA ASP A 103 -7.75 -15.23 -7.34
C ASP A 103 -6.84 -16.01 -8.28
N LYS A 104 -7.33 -17.12 -8.83
CA LYS A 104 -6.63 -17.93 -9.83
C LYS A 104 -7.66 -18.52 -10.80
N GLY A 105 -7.37 -18.45 -12.09
CA GLY A 105 -8.24 -19.04 -13.10
C GLY A 105 -7.53 -19.35 -14.42
N ASN A 106 -8.19 -20.19 -15.24
CA ASN A 106 -7.81 -20.41 -16.62
C ASN A 106 -8.60 -19.43 -17.50
N TRP A 107 -8.06 -18.23 -17.69
CA TRP A 107 -8.68 -17.20 -18.52
C TRP A 107 -8.35 -17.46 -20.00
N GLY A 108 -9.25 -17.10 -20.91
CA GLY A 108 -9.17 -17.43 -22.34
C GLY A 108 -7.89 -16.95 -23.04
N GLU A 109 -7.76 -17.25 -24.35
CA GLU A 109 -6.52 -17.08 -25.12
C GLU A 109 -5.87 -15.69 -24.99
N GLY A 110 -6.66 -14.62 -24.86
CA GLY A 110 -6.19 -13.25 -24.62
C GLY A 110 -5.32 -13.05 -23.37
N PHE A 111 -5.43 -13.95 -22.38
CA PHE A 111 -4.69 -13.97 -21.12
C PHE A 111 -3.70 -15.14 -21.05
N GLY A 112 -3.47 -15.84 -22.16
CA GLY A 112 -2.47 -16.91 -22.26
C GLY A 112 -2.78 -18.18 -21.45
N GLY A 113 -4.04 -18.39 -21.04
CA GLY A 113 -4.48 -19.61 -20.37
C GLY A 113 -4.18 -19.70 -18.88
N ALA A 114 -3.69 -18.64 -18.24
CA ALA A 114 -3.51 -18.60 -16.79
C ALA A 114 -3.59 -17.16 -16.24
N TRP A 115 -4.26 -17.03 -15.11
CA TRP A 115 -4.49 -15.78 -14.39
C TRP A 115 -4.20 -15.99 -12.91
N LEU A 116 -3.40 -15.08 -12.33
CA LEU A 116 -3.19 -14.94 -10.89
C LEU A 116 -3.60 -13.53 -10.48
N GLY A 117 -4.79 -13.38 -9.90
CA GLY A 117 -5.34 -12.10 -9.47
C GLY A 117 -4.80 -11.67 -8.11
N ILE A 118 -4.51 -10.37 -7.98
CA ILE A 118 -3.97 -9.74 -6.77
C ILE A 118 -4.96 -8.73 -6.18
N ASN A 119 -4.93 -8.55 -4.85
CA ASN A 119 -5.89 -7.74 -4.10
C ASN A 119 -5.59 -6.22 -4.13
N VAL A 120 -5.56 -5.63 -5.32
CA VAL A 120 -5.34 -4.20 -5.50
C VAL A 120 -6.61 -3.41 -5.15
N PRO A 121 -6.56 -2.40 -4.26
CA PRO A 121 -7.77 -1.73 -3.76
C PRO A 121 -8.61 -1.02 -4.82
N TRP A 122 -7.96 -0.53 -5.89
CA TRP A 122 -8.60 0.31 -6.90
C TRP A 122 -9.04 -0.43 -8.17
N GLY A 123 -8.80 -1.74 -8.31
CA GLY A 123 -9.24 -2.45 -9.51
C GLY A 123 -8.84 -3.92 -9.57
N LYS A 124 -9.15 -4.54 -10.71
CA LYS A 124 -8.77 -5.93 -11.01
C LYS A 124 -7.42 -5.94 -11.70
N TYR A 125 -6.42 -6.45 -11.00
CA TYR A 125 -5.06 -6.61 -11.51
C TYR A 125 -4.59 -8.04 -11.26
N GLY A 126 -3.65 -8.47 -12.08
CA GLY A 126 -3.11 -9.81 -11.96
C GLY A 126 -1.86 -10.02 -12.81
N ILE A 127 -1.29 -11.21 -12.64
CA ILE A 127 -0.21 -11.74 -13.45
C ILE A 127 -0.82 -12.74 -14.43
N HIS A 128 -0.61 -12.54 -15.73
CA HIS A 128 -1.22 -13.37 -16.76
C HIS A 128 -0.33 -13.50 -18.01
N GLY A 129 -0.69 -14.42 -18.92
CA GLY A 129 -0.03 -14.56 -20.21
C GLY A 129 -0.40 -13.45 -21.19
N THR A 130 -0.01 -13.53 -22.44
CA THR A 130 -0.34 -12.49 -23.43
C THR A 130 -0.39 -13.05 -24.86
N VAL A 131 -1.19 -12.41 -25.70
CA VAL A 131 -1.14 -12.59 -27.16
C VAL A 131 -0.08 -11.70 -27.83
N GLU A 132 0.56 -10.84 -27.05
CA GLU A 132 1.64 -9.92 -27.50
C GLU A 132 2.99 -10.27 -26.84
N PRO A 133 3.51 -11.49 -27.02
CA PRO A 133 4.72 -11.96 -26.32
C PRO A 133 5.98 -11.17 -26.68
N TRP A 134 5.97 -10.40 -27.78
CA TRP A 134 7.11 -9.60 -28.21
C TRP A 134 7.41 -8.39 -27.31
N PHE A 135 6.46 -7.95 -26.47
CA PHE A 135 6.68 -6.90 -25.47
C PHE A 135 7.25 -7.42 -24.15
N VAL A 136 7.04 -8.71 -23.83
CA VAL A 136 7.44 -9.32 -22.56
C VAL A 136 8.96 -9.24 -22.40
N GLY A 137 9.41 -8.62 -21.30
CA GLY A 137 10.84 -8.44 -21.03
C GLY A 137 11.49 -7.26 -21.78
N LYS A 138 10.72 -6.43 -22.48
CA LYS A 138 11.25 -5.33 -23.31
C LYS A 138 10.66 -3.96 -23.01
N SER A 139 9.36 -3.89 -22.73
CA SER A 139 8.70 -2.64 -22.40
C SER A 139 7.43 -2.86 -21.58
N ASN A 140 7.10 -1.88 -20.75
CA ASN A 140 5.84 -1.82 -20.02
C ASN A 140 4.76 -1.24 -20.94
N ALA A 141 3.79 -2.07 -21.34
CA ALA A 141 2.81 -1.75 -22.40
C ALA A 141 1.42 -2.34 -22.15
N SER A 142 1.17 -2.89 -20.96
CA SER A 142 -0.14 -3.44 -20.60
C SER A 142 -1.10 -2.34 -20.10
N HIS A 143 -2.33 -2.72 -19.78
CA HIS A 143 -3.30 -1.87 -19.08
C HIS A 143 -3.16 -1.94 -17.54
N GLY A 144 -1.94 -2.17 -17.05
CA GLY A 144 -1.59 -2.24 -15.63
C GLY A 144 -1.35 -3.64 -15.09
N CYS A 145 -1.81 -4.71 -15.76
CA CYS A 145 -1.51 -6.08 -15.36
C CYS A 145 -0.06 -6.49 -15.68
N ILE A 146 0.48 -7.47 -14.97
CA ILE A 146 1.81 -8.01 -15.23
C ILE A 146 1.67 -9.10 -16.31
N ARG A 147 2.29 -8.90 -17.45
CA ARG A 147 2.26 -9.83 -18.59
C ARG A 147 3.51 -10.71 -18.61
N MET A 148 3.30 -11.99 -18.84
CA MET A 148 4.33 -13.01 -19.00
C MET A 148 4.15 -13.74 -20.33
N LYS A 149 5.13 -14.54 -20.75
CA LYS A 149 4.91 -15.52 -21.82
C LYS A 149 3.92 -16.60 -21.36
N ASN A 150 3.13 -17.13 -22.30
CA ASN A 150 2.08 -18.10 -21.98
C ASN A 150 2.61 -19.41 -21.37
N GLN A 151 3.84 -19.81 -21.67
CA GLN A 151 4.46 -20.98 -21.05
C GLN A 151 4.84 -20.67 -19.60
N ASP A 152 5.52 -19.55 -19.38
CA ASP A 152 5.99 -19.08 -18.08
C ASP A 152 4.83 -18.88 -17.08
N VAL A 153 3.74 -18.22 -17.49
CA VAL A 153 2.59 -18.04 -16.60
C VAL A 153 1.91 -19.35 -16.24
N ARG A 154 1.87 -20.33 -17.16
CA ARG A 154 1.29 -21.66 -16.88
C ARG A 154 2.16 -22.46 -15.93
N GLU A 155 3.48 -22.25 -15.94
CA GLU A 155 4.39 -22.79 -14.93
C GLU A 155 4.17 -22.09 -13.58
N LEU A 156 4.20 -20.75 -13.56
CA LEU A 156 3.97 -19.93 -12.36
C LEU A 156 2.65 -20.30 -11.68
N TYR A 157 1.58 -20.47 -12.47
CA TYR A 157 0.26 -20.86 -12.00
C TYR A 157 0.26 -22.17 -11.20
N LYS A 158 1.12 -23.13 -11.56
CA LYS A 158 1.18 -24.43 -10.88
C LYS A 158 1.90 -24.37 -9.54
N ILE A 159 2.89 -23.49 -9.40
CA ILE A 159 3.76 -23.44 -8.23
C ILE A 159 3.30 -22.45 -7.17
N VAL A 160 2.68 -21.33 -7.56
CA VAL A 160 2.31 -20.26 -6.62
C VAL A 160 0.97 -20.56 -5.95
N PRO A 161 0.89 -20.68 -4.61
CA PRO A 161 -0.38 -20.89 -3.91
C PRO A 161 -1.19 -19.59 -3.75
N TYR A 162 -2.47 -19.73 -3.41
CA TYR A 162 -3.25 -18.61 -2.86
C TYR A 162 -2.58 -18.06 -1.60
N GLY A 163 -2.71 -16.75 -1.36
CA GLY A 163 -2.12 -16.07 -0.24
C GLY A 163 -0.64 -15.70 -0.40
N ALA A 164 0.02 -16.17 -1.47
CA ALA A 164 1.40 -15.77 -1.79
C ALA A 164 1.52 -14.25 -1.91
N TRP A 165 2.60 -13.70 -1.36
CA TRP A 165 2.89 -12.28 -1.44
C TRP A 165 3.38 -11.90 -2.84
N VAL A 166 2.99 -10.71 -3.30
CA VAL A 166 3.44 -10.13 -4.57
C VAL A 166 3.87 -8.71 -4.29
N THR A 167 5.16 -8.42 -4.37
CA THR A 167 5.68 -7.06 -4.30
C THR A 167 6.00 -6.58 -5.72
N ILE A 168 5.43 -5.45 -6.11
CA ILE A 168 5.67 -4.81 -7.40
C ILE A 168 6.36 -3.48 -7.14
N LYS A 169 7.53 -3.28 -7.75
CA LYS A 169 8.24 -2.02 -7.71
C LYS A 169 8.46 -1.47 -9.12
N HIS A 170 8.57 -0.15 -9.19
CA HIS A 170 8.94 0.62 -10.37
C HIS A 170 9.58 1.89 -9.84
N ASP A 171 10.90 1.94 -9.83
CA ASP A 171 11.69 2.97 -9.16
C ASP A 171 11.69 4.26 -10.00
N ASN A 172 11.62 4.14 -11.35
CA ASN A 172 11.62 5.28 -12.27
C ASN A 172 10.38 5.30 -13.20
N PRO A 173 9.15 5.37 -12.66
CA PRO A 173 7.96 5.37 -13.49
C PRO A 173 7.87 6.68 -14.28
N PRO A 174 7.49 6.65 -15.57
CA PRO A 174 7.26 7.87 -16.33
C PRO A 174 6.10 8.64 -15.73
N PHE A 175 6.27 9.96 -15.54
CA PHE A 175 5.20 10.81 -15.02
C PHE A 175 3.99 10.83 -15.96
N ARG A 176 2.78 10.71 -15.42
CA ARG A 176 1.53 10.92 -16.16
C ARG A 176 0.72 12.05 -15.54
N LEU A 177 0.01 12.79 -16.38
CA LEU A 177 -0.99 13.76 -15.93
C LEU A 177 -2.14 12.99 -15.26
N MET A 178 -2.36 13.21 -13.96
CA MET A 178 -3.48 12.60 -13.24
C MET A 178 -4.70 13.53 -13.21
N ARG A 179 -5.88 12.95 -13.43
CA ARG A 179 -7.16 13.64 -13.51
C ARG A 179 -8.30 12.74 -13.02
N ASN A 180 -9.48 13.33 -12.87
CA ASN A 180 -10.70 12.62 -12.48
C ASN A 180 -10.93 11.37 -13.35
N GLY A 181 -11.15 10.23 -12.68
CA GLY A 181 -11.31 8.90 -13.28
C GLY A 181 -10.03 8.04 -13.25
N ASP A 182 -8.86 8.64 -13.05
CA ASP A 182 -7.60 7.89 -12.95
C ASP A 182 -7.54 7.08 -11.64
N VAL A 183 -6.84 5.95 -11.70
CA VAL A 183 -6.53 5.12 -10.54
C VAL A 183 -5.06 4.73 -10.53
N GLY A 184 -4.50 4.41 -9.37
CA GLY A 184 -3.11 3.94 -9.26
C GLY A 184 -2.46 4.23 -7.92
N SER A 185 -1.31 3.62 -7.70
CA SER A 185 -0.45 3.88 -6.54
C SER A 185 0.10 5.32 -6.56
N ASP A 186 0.27 5.91 -7.74
CA ASP A 186 0.64 7.32 -7.91
C ASP A 186 -0.47 8.28 -7.46
N VAL A 187 -1.73 7.94 -7.73
CA VAL A 187 -2.89 8.66 -7.20
C VAL A 187 -2.92 8.55 -5.68
N GLN A 188 -2.69 7.35 -5.13
CA GLN A 188 -2.63 7.14 -3.69
C GLN A 188 -1.52 7.97 -3.04
N LYS A 189 -0.34 8.04 -3.68
CA LYS A 189 0.78 8.88 -3.24
C LYS A 189 0.41 10.36 -3.17
N VAL A 190 -0.31 10.88 -4.18
CA VAL A 190 -0.85 12.25 -4.14
C VAL A 190 -1.84 12.45 -3.00
N GLN A 191 -2.75 11.48 -2.79
CA GLN A 191 -3.72 11.56 -1.68
C GLN A 191 -2.99 11.64 -0.33
N LEU A 192 -1.98 10.79 -0.11
CA LEU A 192 -1.17 10.80 1.11
C LEU A 192 -0.41 12.12 1.29
N MET A 193 0.25 12.62 0.24
CA MET A 193 0.95 13.91 0.32
C MET A 193 0.02 15.07 0.66
N LEU A 194 -1.19 15.09 0.10
CA LEU A 194 -2.20 16.10 0.43
C LEU A 194 -2.66 15.98 1.89
N GLU A 195 -2.87 14.76 2.38
CA GLU A 195 -3.25 14.50 3.78
C GLU A 195 -2.14 14.93 4.75
N ASP A 196 -0.87 14.63 4.44
CA ASP A 196 0.30 15.07 5.21
C ASP A 196 0.39 16.60 5.31
N LEU A 197 -0.03 17.30 4.26
CA LEU A 197 -0.10 18.76 4.20
C LEU A 197 -1.37 19.34 4.85
N GLY A 198 -2.22 18.51 5.44
CA GLY A 198 -3.44 18.91 6.14
C GLY A 198 -4.66 19.13 5.24
N TYR A 199 -4.59 18.74 3.97
CA TYR A 199 -5.75 18.76 3.08
C TYR A 199 -6.58 17.48 3.24
N GLN A 200 -7.83 17.53 2.76
CA GLN A 200 -8.76 16.40 2.81
C GLN A 200 -9.02 15.86 1.40
N PRO A 201 -8.25 14.87 0.91
CA PRO A 201 -8.40 14.33 -0.46
C PRO A 201 -9.67 13.49 -0.67
N GLY A 202 -10.40 13.15 0.41
CA GLY A 202 -11.58 12.29 0.36
C GLY A 202 -11.28 10.80 0.47
N GLY A 203 -10.07 10.44 0.91
CA GLY A 203 -9.59 9.07 1.08
C GLY A 203 -8.20 8.84 0.47
N THR A 204 -7.62 7.69 0.76
CA THR A 204 -6.32 7.21 0.25
C THR A 204 -6.48 5.87 -0.47
N ASP A 205 -7.52 5.77 -1.29
CA ASP A 205 -7.97 4.56 -1.97
C ASP A 205 -7.33 4.35 -3.36
N GLY A 206 -6.44 5.25 -3.77
CA GLY A 206 -5.82 5.25 -5.09
C GLY A 206 -6.77 5.61 -6.22
N ARG A 207 -7.90 6.28 -5.94
CA ARG A 207 -8.88 6.73 -6.94
C ARG A 207 -8.96 8.25 -7.04
N PHE A 208 -8.82 8.76 -8.25
CA PHE A 208 -8.93 10.19 -8.51
C PHE A 208 -10.39 10.57 -8.74
N GLY A 209 -11.11 10.84 -7.65
CA GLY A 209 -12.51 11.29 -7.69
C GLY A 209 -12.68 12.81 -7.71
N SER A 210 -13.94 13.25 -7.72
CA SER A 210 -14.31 14.68 -7.68
C SER A 210 -13.93 15.39 -6.37
N TYR A 211 -13.81 14.64 -5.26
CA TYR A 211 -13.28 15.16 -4.00
C TYR A 211 -11.79 15.52 -4.15
N LEU A 212 -10.98 14.56 -4.61
CA LEU A 212 -9.55 14.81 -4.86
C LEU A 212 -9.34 15.95 -5.86
N GLU A 213 -10.12 16.01 -6.94
CA GLU A 213 -10.03 17.11 -7.92
C GLU A 213 -10.23 18.49 -7.28
N ARG A 214 -11.22 18.63 -6.39
CA ARG A 214 -11.45 19.88 -5.65
C ARG A 214 -10.31 20.19 -4.69
N THR A 215 -9.77 19.18 -4.03
CA THR A 215 -8.65 19.32 -3.10
C THR A 215 -7.36 19.73 -3.82
N VAL A 216 -7.07 19.13 -4.97
CA VAL A 216 -5.95 19.54 -5.84
C VAL A 216 -6.13 20.98 -6.30
N ARG A 217 -7.35 21.38 -6.70
CA ARG A 217 -7.63 22.77 -7.07
C ARG A 217 -7.43 23.74 -5.91
N GLN A 218 -7.75 23.33 -4.69
CA GLN A 218 -7.52 24.13 -3.49
C GLN A 218 -6.02 24.28 -3.23
N PHE A 219 -5.28 23.17 -3.19
CA PHE A 219 -3.82 23.18 -3.06
C PHE A 219 -3.15 24.07 -4.11
N GLN A 220 -3.53 23.95 -5.39
CA GLN A 220 -2.98 24.79 -6.46
C GLN A 220 -3.20 26.29 -6.23
N LYS A 221 -4.39 26.68 -5.74
CA LYS A 221 -4.68 28.09 -5.38
C LYS A 221 -3.80 28.56 -4.23
N ASP A 222 -3.65 27.73 -3.21
CA ASP A 222 -2.86 28.05 -2.02
C ASP A 222 -1.36 28.17 -2.35
N GLN A 223 -0.89 27.40 -3.35
CA GLN A 223 0.45 27.48 -3.90
C GLN A 223 0.62 28.52 -5.01
N GLN A 224 -0.42 29.30 -5.33
CA GLN A 224 -0.42 30.33 -6.36
C GLN A 224 -0.02 29.84 -7.77
N ILE A 225 -0.36 28.59 -8.11
CA ILE A 225 -0.18 27.99 -9.44
C ILE A 225 -1.53 27.83 -10.16
N TYR A 226 -1.52 27.47 -11.44
CA TYR A 226 -2.76 27.34 -12.22
C TYR A 226 -3.68 26.25 -11.65
N ALA A 227 -4.85 26.66 -11.16
CA ALA A 227 -5.80 25.80 -10.46
C ALA A 227 -6.65 24.92 -11.41
N SER A 228 -5.99 24.00 -12.12
CA SER A 228 -6.60 23.10 -13.09
C SER A 228 -7.47 22.01 -12.46
N GLY A 229 -7.18 21.61 -11.21
CA GLY A 229 -7.74 20.43 -10.54
C GLY A 229 -7.09 19.11 -10.98
N LYS A 230 -6.11 19.16 -11.88
CA LYS A 230 -5.32 18.01 -12.34
C LYS A 230 -3.94 18.05 -11.69
N VAL A 231 -3.27 16.92 -11.61
CA VAL A 231 -1.89 16.85 -11.12
C VAL A 231 -0.96 16.67 -12.33
N ASP A 232 -0.40 17.79 -12.78
CA ASP A 232 0.69 17.86 -13.74
C ASP A 232 2.06 17.88 -13.02
N GLU A 233 3.14 17.98 -13.78
CA GLU A 233 4.52 17.95 -13.23
C GLU A 233 4.76 19.11 -12.26
N GLU A 234 4.24 20.31 -12.55
CA GLU A 234 4.38 21.47 -11.67
C GLU A 234 3.65 21.25 -10.34
N THR A 235 2.41 20.76 -10.40
CA THR A 235 1.61 20.47 -9.20
C THR A 235 2.26 19.38 -8.35
N TYR A 236 2.76 18.31 -8.98
CA TYR A 236 3.42 17.22 -8.29
C TYR A 236 4.75 17.65 -7.65
N ALA A 237 5.57 18.40 -8.38
CA ALA A 237 6.81 18.96 -7.85
C ALA A 237 6.55 19.87 -6.64
N ARG A 238 5.47 20.65 -6.68
CA ARG A 238 5.07 21.50 -5.56
C ARG A 238 4.62 20.67 -4.35
N LEU A 239 3.81 19.62 -4.55
CA LEU A 239 3.41 18.69 -3.49
C LEU A 239 4.64 18.11 -2.78
N LYS A 240 5.57 17.55 -3.57
CA LYS A 240 6.80 16.96 -3.03
C LYS A 240 7.62 17.98 -2.24
N SER A 241 7.82 19.18 -2.81
CA SER A 241 8.55 20.25 -2.13
C SER A 241 7.90 20.68 -0.81
N CYS A 242 6.57 20.71 -0.73
CA CYS A 242 5.86 21.05 0.49
C CYS A 242 5.97 19.95 1.55
N VAL A 243 5.89 18.68 1.14
CA VAL A 243 6.05 17.52 2.04
C VAL A 243 7.48 17.46 2.59
N ASP A 244 8.48 17.62 1.72
CA ASP A 244 9.89 17.70 2.12
C ASP A 244 10.12 18.85 3.12
N ALA A 245 9.43 19.99 2.95
CA ALA A 245 9.56 21.16 3.83
C ALA A 245 8.98 20.97 5.25
N ILE A 246 8.02 20.06 5.43
CA ILE A 246 7.51 19.70 6.76
C ILE A 246 8.30 18.56 7.43
N GLY A 247 9.43 18.15 6.83
CA GLY A 247 10.31 17.11 7.36
C GLY A 247 9.73 15.69 7.25
N ARG A 248 8.75 15.48 6.35
CA ARG A 248 8.29 14.15 5.97
C ARG A 248 8.93 13.78 4.64
N GLU A 249 9.44 12.56 4.52
CA GLU A 249 9.79 12.02 3.20
C GLU A 249 8.49 11.68 2.47
N ALA A 250 8.37 12.13 1.22
CA ALA A 250 7.22 11.76 0.40
C ALA A 250 7.18 10.23 0.26
N PRO A 251 6.02 9.58 0.46
CA PRO A 251 5.93 8.12 0.48
C PRO A 251 6.50 7.53 -0.80
N GLU A 252 7.42 6.55 -0.71
CA GLU A 252 8.08 5.93 -1.88
C GLU A 252 7.08 5.34 -2.87
#